data_AF-A0A7S3TTT9-F1
#
_entry.id   AF-A0A7S3TTT9-F1
#
_cell.length_a   1.000
_cell.length_b   1.000
_cell.length_c   1.000
_cell.angle_alpha   90.00
_cell.angle_beta   90.00
_cell.angle_gamma   90.00
#
_symmetry.space_group_name_H-M   'P 1'
#
loop_
_entity.id
_entity.type
_entity.pdbx_description
1 polymer ?
#
loop_
_entity_poly.entity_id
_entity_poly.type
_entity_poly.pdbx_seq_one_letter_code
_entity_poly.pdbx_strand_id
1 'polypeptide(L)'
;VGNCMQTAYDCYSQLKEQYLQNLRHGFLLPDGNYHPALLHLIIINEPDLKLPSIASPDLWCKAIISAVDGMLDAEKEAGAKGRLIPFTVTFSFAVCAACKSPQSGKKSPALDQMLELREAFLHPEAYYYSPK
;
A
#
# COMPACT_ATOMS: atom_id res chain seq x y z
N VAL A 1 12.94 4.99 -12.50
CA VAL A 1 13.27 3.87 -11.59
C VAL A 1 12.56 2.59 -12.08
N GLY A 2 13.15 1.40 -11.91
CA GLY A 2 12.51 0.12 -12.27
C GLY A 2 11.29 -0.23 -11.39
N ASN A 3 10.73 -1.44 -11.50
CA ASN A 3 9.60 -1.85 -10.65
C ASN A 3 10.07 -2.29 -9.26
N CYS A 4 9.16 -2.39 -8.28
CA CYS A 4 9.56 -2.73 -6.92
C CYS A 4 9.86 -4.23 -6.67
N MET A 5 9.68 -5.10 -7.67
CA MET A 5 10.21 -6.48 -7.58
C MET A 5 11.74 -6.47 -7.58
N GLN A 6 12.36 -5.50 -8.28
CA GLN A 6 13.81 -5.34 -8.34
C GLN A 6 14.41 -4.80 -7.03
N THR A 7 13.57 -4.25 -6.15
CA THR A 7 13.94 -3.77 -4.80
C THR A 7 13.44 -4.70 -3.70
N ALA A 8 13.28 -5.99 -4.01
CA ALA A 8 12.83 -7.01 -3.05
C ALA A 8 11.54 -6.60 -2.32
N TYR A 9 10.58 -6.06 -3.08
CA TYR A 9 9.27 -5.62 -2.60
C TYR A 9 9.32 -4.45 -1.60
N ASP A 10 10.43 -3.73 -1.50
CA ASP A 10 10.42 -2.36 -0.97
C ASP A 10 10.01 -1.40 -2.10
N CYS A 11 8.77 -0.93 -2.05
CA CYS A 11 8.17 -0.10 -3.08
C CYS A 11 8.26 1.41 -2.76
N TYR A 12 8.97 1.81 -1.70
CA TYR A 12 9.02 3.21 -1.25
C TYR A 12 9.46 4.17 -2.36
N SER A 13 10.63 3.95 -2.96
CA SER A 13 11.23 4.93 -3.87
C SER A 13 10.45 5.06 -5.17
N GLN A 14 10.01 3.93 -5.72
CA GLN A 14 9.22 3.86 -6.94
C GLN A 14 7.88 4.59 -6.78
N LEU A 15 7.15 4.29 -5.70
CA LEU A 15 5.81 4.84 -5.48
C LEU A 15 5.87 6.29 -5.03
N LYS A 16 6.88 6.69 -4.24
CA LYS A 16 7.13 8.11 -3.94
C LYS A 16 7.31 8.91 -5.23
N GLU A 17 8.24 8.49 -6.09
CA GLU A 17 8.53 9.21 -7.34
C GLU A 17 7.30 9.28 -8.25
N GLN A 18 6.65 8.14 -8.52
CA GLN A 18 5.50 8.09 -9.42
C GLN A 18 4.29 8.86 -8.86
N TYR A 19 4.00 8.72 -7.57
CA TYR A 19 2.88 9.40 -6.96
C TYR A 19 3.09 10.91 -6.89
N LEU A 20 4.32 11.36 -6.61
CA LEU A 20 4.68 12.77 -6.66
C LEU A 20 4.43 13.38 -8.04
N GLN A 21 4.68 12.64 -9.13
CA GLN A 21 4.34 13.11 -10.47
C GLN A 21 2.83 13.27 -10.65
N ASN A 22 2.02 12.33 -10.14
CA ASN A 22 0.56 12.45 -10.18
C ASN A 22 0.05 13.66 -9.38
N LEU A 23 0.63 13.90 -8.20
CA LEU A 23 0.32 15.06 -7.37
C LEU A 23 0.60 16.38 -8.10
N ARG A 24 1.79 16.50 -8.71
CA ARG A 24 2.23 17.72 -9.42
C ARG A 24 1.48 17.99 -10.73
N HIS A 25 0.94 16.95 -11.38
CA HIS A 25 0.39 17.06 -12.74
C HIS A 25 -1.10 16.74 -12.85
N GLY A 26 -1.84 16.61 -11.74
CA GLY A 26 -3.29 16.53 -11.83
C GLY A 26 -4.05 16.24 -10.54
N PHE A 27 -3.46 15.50 -9.59
CA PHE A 27 -4.20 15.14 -8.38
C PHE A 27 -4.37 16.32 -7.43
N LEU A 28 -3.41 17.25 -7.39
CA LEU A 28 -3.55 18.49 -6.64
C LEU A 28 -3.95 19.65 -7.55
N LEU A 29 -4.79 20.52 -7.02
CA LEU A 29 -5.06 21.85 -7.56
C LEU A 29 -3.89 22.78 -7.23
N PRO A 30 -3.79 23.97 -7.89
CA PRO A 30 -2.70 24.92 -7.63
C PRO A 30 -2.58 25.40 -6.18
N ASP A 31 -3.65 25.29 -5.41
CA ASP A 31 -3.66 25.65 -3.99
C ASP A 31 -3.15 24.51 -3.08
N GLY A 32 -2.86 23.32 -3.60
CA GLY A 32 -2.39 22.15 -2.85
C GLY A 32 -3.50 21.25 -2.29
N ASN A 33 -4.77 21.56 -2.52
CA ASN A 33 -5.87 20.65 -2.19
C ASN A 33 -6.02 19.57 -3.28
N TYR A 34 -6.46 18.37 -2.90
CA TYR A 34 -6.83 17.34 -3.87
C TYR A 34 -7.99 17.80 -4.77
N HIS A 35 -7.96 17.38 -6.04
CA HIS A 35 -9.07 17.59 -6.97
C HIS A 35 -10.35 16.92 -6.41
N PRO A 36 -11.50 17.62 -6.33
CA PRO A 36 -12.69 17.13 -5.62
C PRO A 36 -13.33 15.87 -6.20
N ALA A 37 -13.01 15.52 -7.45
CA ALA A 37 -13.43 14.25 -8.06
C ALA A 37 -12.66 13.03 -7.53
N LEU A 38 -11.53 13.22 -6.83
CA LEU A 38 -10.74 12.14 -6.24
C LEU A 38 -11.28 11.83 -4.85
N LEU A 39 -11.91 10.67 -4.72
CA LEU A 39 -12.51 10.22 -3.45
C LEU A 39 -11.65 9.20 -2.72
N HIS A 40 -11.00 8.30 -3.46
CA HIS A 40 -10.15 7.23 -2.96
C HIS A 40 -9.07 6.95 -3.99
N LEU A 41 -7.94 6.42 -3.53
CA LEU A 41 -6.89 5.92 -4.40
C LEU A 41 -6.63 4.45 -4.09
N ILE A 42 -6.66 3.61 -5.13
CA ILE A 42 -6.27 2.21 -5.03
C ILE A 42 -4.75 2.16 -5.23
N ILE A 43 -4.01 1.81 -4.18
CA ILE A 43 -2.55 1.63 -4.26
C ILE A 43 -2.25 0.44 -5.16
N ILE A 44 -2.97 -0.66 -4.93
CA ILE A 44 -2.83 -1.88 -5.70
C ILE A 44 -4.08 -2.74 -5.61
N ASN A 45 -4.40 -3.41 -6.72
CA ASN A 45 -5.48 -4.38 -6.82
C ASN A 45 -4.95 -5.81 -6.82
N GLU A 46 -5.47 -6.63 -5.91
CA GLU A 46 -5.14 -8.04 -5.66
C GLU A 46 -3.63 -8.26 -5.43
N PRO A 47 -3.03 -7.56 -4.45
CA PRO A 47 -1.61 -7.75 -4.15
C PRO A 47 -1.31 -9.18 -3.72
N ASP A 48 -2.28 -9.84 -3.07
CA ASP A 48 -2.20 -11.23 -2.66
C ASP A 48 -2.08 -12.21 -3.84
N LEU A 49 -2.45 -11.82 -5.06
CA LEU A 49 -2.25 -12.64 -6.26
C LEU A 49 -1.10 -12.15 -7.14
N LYS A 50 -0.77 -10.85 -7.09
CA LYS A 50 0.18 -10.21 -8.01
C LYS A 50 1.57 -10.00 -7.44
N LEU A 51 1.77 -10.11 -6.12
CA LEU A 51 3.04 -9.82 -5.46
C LEU A 51 3.48 -10.92 -4.50
N PRO A 52 4.58 -11.61 -4.79
CA PRO A 52 4.68 -12.53 -5.92
C PRO A 52 3.59 -13.62 -5.93
N SER A 53 3.00 -13.94 -4.78
CA SER A 53 1.95 -14.95 -4.67
C SER A 53 1.24 -14.86 -3.31
N ILE A 54 0.08 -15.52 -3.21
CA ILE A 54 -0.70 -15.60 -1.98
C ILE A 54 0.03 -16.34 -0.86
N ALA A 55 1.03 -17.16 -1.21
CA ALA A 55 1.87 -17.86 -0.25
C ALA A 55 2.96 -16.98 0.37
N SER A 56 3.02 -15.69 0.03
CA SER A 56 4.07 -14.76 0.48
C SER A 56 3.52 -13.50 1.15
N PRO A 57 2.70 -13.62 2.23
CA PRO A 57 2.14 -12.48 2.95
C PRO A 57 3.15 -11.43 3.35
N ASP A 58 4.32 -11.87 3.80
CA ASP A 58 5.37 -10.96 4.21
C ASP A 58 5.79 -9.98 3.11
N LEU A 59 5.87 -10.46 1.87
CA LEU A 59 6.37 -9.69 0.74
C LEU A 59 5.34 -8.71 0.19
N TRP A 60 4.08 -9.12 0.04
CA TRP A 60 3.06 -8.17 -0.41
C TRP A 60 2.65 -7.18 0.68
N CYS A 61 2.68 -7.57 1.96
CA CYS A 61 2.54 -6.61 3.05
C CYS A 61 3.68 -5.58 3.00
N LYS A 62 4.94 -6.02 2.90
CA LYS A 62 6.10 -5.14 2.76
C LYS A 62 5.95 -4.17 1.59
N ALA A 63 5.51 -4.65 0.43
CA ALA A 63 5.26 -3.83 -0.76
C ALA A 63 4.24 -2.72 -0.48
N ILE A 64 3.14 -3.06 0.18
CA ILE A 64 2.05 -2.11 0.45
C ILE A 64 2.47 -1.07 1.49
N ILE A 65 3.03 -1.48 2.63
CA ILE A 65 3.38 -0.54 3.70
C ILE A 65 4.50 0.40 3.26
N SER A 66 5.49 -0.08 2.51
CA SER A 66 6.55 0.76 1.94
C SER A 66 6.03 1.70 0.85
N ALA A 67 5.08 1.25 0.03
CA ALA A 67 4.40 2.11 -0.93
C ALA A 67 3.63 3.25 -0.25
N VAL A 68 2.85 2.94 0.80
CA VAL A 68 2.12 3.95 1.58
C VAL A 68 3.09 4.98 2.16
N ASP A 69 4.17 4.52 2.77
CA ASP A 69 5.18 5.40 3.35
C ASP A 69 5.78 6.37 2.31
N GLY A 70 6.16 5.83 1.14
CA GLY A 70 6.64 6.65 0.02
C GLY A 70 5.59 7.64 -0.51
N MET A 71 4.32 7.22 -0.57
CA MET A 71 3.22 8.08 -1.02
C MET A 71 2.89 9.20 -0.04
N LEU A 72 2.93 8.92 1.27
CA LEU A 72 2.75 9.95 2.31
C LEU A 72 3.89 10.99 2.27
N ASP A 73 5.12 10.55 2.02
CA ASP A 73 6.24 11.49 1.83
C ASP A 73 6.12 12.30 0.54
N ALA A 74 5.57 11.71 -0.53
CA ALA A 74 5.25 12.46 -1.74
C ALA A 74 4.17 13.52 -1.50
N GLU A 75 3.14 13.22 -0.69
CA GLU A 75 2.14 14.23 -0.27
C GLU A 75 2.78 15.39 0.48
N LYS A 76 3.67 15.10 1.44
CA LYS A 76 4.42 16.13 2.19
C LYS A 76 5.28 16.97 1.23
N GLU A 77 6.01 16.33 0.31
CA GLU A 77 6.87 17.02 -0.65
C GLU A 77 6.08 17.88 -1.65
N ALA A 78 4.89 17.44 -2.06
CA ALA A 78 4.01 18.18 -2.95
C ALA A 78 3.26 19.33 -2.25
N GLY A 79 3.34 19.43 -0.91
CA GLY A 79 2.57 20.41 -0.13
C GLY A 79 1.07 20.13 -0.12
N ALA A 80 0.67 18.85 -0.22
CA ALA A 80 -0.73 18.44 -0.14
C ALA A 80 -1.33 18.89 1.20
N LYS A 81 -2.51 19.51 1.17
CA LYS A 81 -3.17 20.03 2.36
C LYS A 81 -4.68 19.82 2.33
N GLY A 82 -5.33 20.21 3.43
CA GLY A 82 -6.77 20.04 3.60
C GLY A 82 -7.13 18.58 3.86
N ARG A 83 -8.23 18.12 3.28
CA ARG A 83 -8.66 16.72 3.41
C ARG A 83 -7.85 15.87 2.42
N LEU A 84 -6.98 15.01 2.96
CA LEU A 84 -6.28 14.00 2.16
C LEU A 84 -7.23 12.90 1.71
N ILE A 85 -6.88 12.22 0.61
CA ILE A 85 -7.67 11.10 0.10
C ILE A 85 -7.33 9.81 0.85
N PRO A 86 -8.31 8.94 1.16
CA PRO A 86 -8.02 7.64 1.74
C PRO A 86 -7.34 6.74 0.72
N PHE A 87 -6.24 6.12 1.13
CA PHE A 87 -5.63 5.03 0.39
C PHE A 87 -6.36 3.71 0.63
N THR A 88 -6.47 2.92 -0.43
CA THR A 88 -7.18 1.64 -0.42
C THR A 88 -6.34 0.55 -1.08
N VAL A 89 -6.52 -0.67 -0.60
CA VAL A 89 -5.96 -1.89 -1.18
C VAL A 89 -7.10 -2.86 -1.34
N THR A 90 -7.27 -3.42 -2.54
CA THR A 90 -8.37 -4.33 -2.84
C THR A 90 -7.83 -5.76 -2.88
N PHE A 91 -8.18 -6.59 -1.89
CA PHE A 91 -7.77 -7.99 -1.84
C PHE A 91 -8.71 -8.89 -2.65
N SER A 92 -8.17 -9.98 -3.18
CA SER A 92 -8.99 -11.02 -3.80
C SER A 92 -9.81 -11.79 -2.74
N PHE A 93 -10.81 -12.56 -3.19
CA PHE A 93 -11.52 -13.54 -2.35
C PHE A 93 -10.81 -14.89 -2.25
N ALA A 94 -9.50 -14.97 -2.53
CA ALA A 94 -8.74 -16.17 -2.30
C ALA A 94 -8.51 -16.42 -0.80
N VAL A 95 -8.20 -17.67 -0.45
CA VAL A 95 -7.89 -18.07 0.92
C VAL A 95 -6.39 -18.00 1.14
N CYS A 96 -5.95 -17.15 2.07
CA CYS A 96 -4.55 -17.02 2.45
C CYS A 96 -4.18 -18.02 3.55
N ALA A 97 -3.78 -19.23 3.15
CA ALA A 97 -3.33 -20.25 4.10
C ALA A 97 -2.07 -19.82 4.89
N ALA A 98 -1.21 -18.99 4.28
CA ALA A 98 0.04 -18.53 4.85
C ALA A 98 -0.08 -17.30 5.79
N CYS A 99 -1.20 -16.57 5.76
CA CYS A 99 -1.39 -15.39 6.62
C CYS A 99 -1.35 -15.81 8.09
N LYS A 100 -0.74 -14.99 8.95
CA LYS A 100 -0.47 -15.30 10.36
C LYS A 100 -1.67 -15.10 11.26
N SER A 101 -2.62 -14.25 10.89
CA SER A 101 -3.79 -13.93 11.71
C SER A 101 -5.01 -14.81 11.38
N PRO A 102 -5.41 -15.76 12.26
CA PRO A 102 -6.75 -16.35 12.21
C PRO A 102 -7.64 -15.76 13.31
N GLN A 103 -8.68 -15.00 12.93
CA GLN A 103 -9.67 -14.48 13.89
C GLN A 103 -10.53 -15.58 14.57
N SER A 104 -10.56 -16.81 14.05
CA SER A 104 -11.53 -17.83 14.50
C SER A 104 -11.07 -19.29 14.37
N GLY A 105 -9.77 -19.54 14.20
CA GLY A 105 -9.25 -20.89 13.95
C GLY A 105 -9.56 -21.46 12.56
N LYS A 106 -10.25 -20.70 11.70
CA LYS A 106 -10.47 -20.99 10.28
C LYS A 106 -9.96 -19.84 9.42
N LYS A 107 -9.49 -20.17 8.22
CA LYS A 107 -9.06 -19.17 7.25
C LYS A 107 -10.25 -18.55 6.53
N SER A 108 -10.31 -17.23 6.53
CA SER A 108 -11.41 -16.45 5.97
C SER A 108 -10.98 -15.78 4.66
N PRO A 109 -11.69 -16.01 3.54
CA PRO A 109 -11.40 -15.36 2.27
C PRO A 109 -11.37 -13.83 2.38
N ALA A 110 -10.35 -13.19 1.80
CA ALA A 110 -10.07 -11.75 1.82
C ALA A 110 -9.78 -11.15 3.22
N LEU A 111 -10.55 -11.54 4.25
CA LEU A 111 -10.45 -11.00 5.60
C LEU A 111 -9.08 -11.26 6.22
N ASP A 112 -8.54 -12.48 6.08
CA ASP A 112 -7.24 -12.79 6.65
C ASP A 112 -6.13 -11.96 6.00
N GLN A 113 -6.22 -11.67 4.69
CA GLN A 113 -5.28 -10.77 4.02
C GLN A 113 -5.39 -9.32 4.54
N MET A 114 -6.62 -8.83 4.75
CA MET A 114 -6.86 -7.50 5.32
C MET A 114 -6.29 -7.39 6.74
N LEU A 115 -6.42 -8.44 7.55
CA LEU A 115 -5.89 -8.50 8.90
C LEU A 115 -4.37 -8.61 8.91
N GLU A 116 -3.80 -9.42 8.03
CA GLU A 116 -2.35 -9.50 7.85
C GLU A 116 -1.76 -8.14 7.49
N LEU A 117 -2.41 -7.40 6.57
CA LEU A 117 -1.99 -6.05 6.22
C LEU A 117 -2.13 -5.08 7.40
N ARG A 118 -3.20 -5.19 8.19
CA ARG A 118 -3.34 -4.41 9.43
C ARG A 118 -2.19 -4.69 10.38
N GLU A 119 -1.82 -5.94 10.59
CA GLU A 119 -0.67 -6.30 11.43
C GLU A 119 0.63 -5.74 10.87
N ALA A 120 0.81 -5.72 9.54
CA ALA A 120 1.98 -5.12 8.92
C ALA A 120 2.08 -3.60 9.11
N PHE A 121 0.95 -2.87 9.16
CA PHE A 121 0.96 -1.46 9.52
C PHE A 121 1.30 -1.22 11.00
N LEU A 122 0.88 -2.11 11.89
CA LEU A 122 1.15 -2.01 13.33
C LEU A 122 2.57 -2.44 13.71
N HIS A 123 3.12 -3.42 12.98
CA HIS A 123 4.40 -4.09 13.27
C HIS A 123 5.24 -4.26 12.00
N PRO A 124 5.63 -3.17 11.31
CA PRO A 124 6.31 -3.22 10.01
C PRO A 124 7.63 -4.01 10.03
N GLU A 125 8.33 -4.03 11.16
CA GLU A 125 9.57 -4.78 11.37
C GLU A 125 9.37 -6.30 11.22
N ALA A 126 8.19 -6.82 11.59
CA ALA A 126 7.83 -8.23 11.40
C ALA A 126 7.66 -8.61 9.91
N TYR A 127 7.61 -7.60 9.04
CA TYR A 127 7.47 -7.69 7.60
C TYR A 127 8.72 -7.12 6.88
N TYR A 128 9.86 -7.09 7.57
CA TYR A 128 11.15 -6.67 7.02
C TYR A 128 11.15 -5.23 6.47
N TYR A 129 10.36 -4.34 7.07
CA TYR A 129 10.30 -2.92 6.73
C TYR A 129 10.57 -2.03 7.93
N SER A 130 11.32 -0.94 7.71
CA SER A 130 11.50 0.13 8.68
C SER A 130 10.91 1.41 8.08
N PRO A 131 9.82 1.95 8.66
CA PRO A 131 9.22 3.20 8.20
C PRO A 131 10.20 4.37 8.23
N LYS A 132 9.99 5.35 7.35
CA LYS A 132 10.87 6.52 7.15
C LYS A 132 10.30 7.82 7.72
#